data_AF-K0ZVW8-F1
#
_entry.id   AF-K0ZVW8-F1
#
_cell.length_a   1.000
_cell.length_b   1.000
_cell.length_c   1.000
_cell.angle_alpha   90.00
_cell.angle_beta   90.00
_cell.angle_gamma   90.00
#
_symmetry.space_group_name_H-M   'P 1'
#
loop_
_entity.id
_entity.type
_entity.pdbx_description
1 polymer ?
#
loop_
_entity_poly.entity_id
_entity_poly.type
_entity_poly.pdbx_seq_one_letter_code
_entity_poly.pdbx_strand_id
1 'polypeptide(L)'
;KAIMEIPKISKVKSQRGRTYGSNIYLDITLEMNPDLSVYESHEIADQVESMLEERFGVFDTDVHIEPAPIPEDEILDNVYKKLLMREQLIDQGNQLEELLAEDFLYIRQDGEQMNKEAYKSEKELSAAIKDIQITSISQKTKLICYELDGIVHTSIWRRHETWQNIFHQETKKEDKQ
;
A
#
# COMPACT_ATOMS: atom_id res chain seq x y z
N LYS A 1 18.68 8.77 -16.79
CA LYS A 1 17.31 9.19 -17.18
C LYS A 1 16.46 7.98 -17.53
N ALA A 2 16.86 7.12 -18.47
CA ALA A 2 16.11 5.91 -18.85
C ALA A 2 15.69 5.02 -17.66
N ILE A 3 16.58 4.76 -16.70
CA ILE A 3 16.25 3.97 -15.49
C ILE A 3 15.09 4.58 -14.71
N MET A 4 15.02 5.91 -14.58
CA MET A 4 13.95 6.59 -13.85
C MET A 4 12.59 6.57 -14.58
N GLU A 5 12.54 6.09 -15.83
CA GLU A 5 11.29 5.91 -16.58
C GLU A 5 10.60 4.59 -16.19
N ILE A 6 11.33 3.66 -15.56
CA ILE A 6 10.76 2.40 -15.06
C ILE A 6 9.98 2.72 -13.77
N PRO A 7 8.68 2.33 -13.67
CA PRO A 7 7.86 2.58 -12.49
C PRO A 7 8.49 2.03 -11.20
N LYS A 8 8.09 2.60 -10.05
CA LYS A 8 8.51 2.18 -8.70
C LYS A 8 9.98 2.45 -8.34
N ILE A 9 10.82 2.88 -9.29
CA ILE A 9 12.16 3.40 -8.99
C ILE A 9 12.05 4.85 -8.49
N SER A 10 12.37 5.04 -7.21
CA SER A 10 12.30 6.36 -6.58
C SER A 10 13.53 7.20 -6.87
N LYS A 11 14.71 6.56 -6.99
CA LYS A 11 15.98 7.25 -7.23
C LYS A 11 17.07 6.30 -7.72
N VAL A 12 18.01 6.82 -8.51
CA VAL A 12 19.32 6.20 -8.74
C VAL A 12 20.32 6.82 -7.77
N LYS A 13 20.76 6.06 -6.77
CA LYS A 13 21.66 6.55 -5.71
C LYS A 13 23.11 6.63 -6.19
N SER A 14 23.55 5.62 -6.92
CA SER A 14 24.87 5.62 -7.56
C SER A 14 24.87 4.77 -8.82
N GLN A 15 25.74 5.14 -9.75
CA GLN A 15 26.05 4.36 -10.95
C GLN A 15 27.57 4.40 -11.15
N ARG A 16 28.17 3.25 -11.44
CA ARG A 16 29.60 3.13 -11.71
C ARG A 16 29.82 2.23 -12.91
N GLY A 17 30.20 2.84 -14.03
CA GLY A 17 30.54 2.11 -15.24
C GLY A 17 32.02 1.74 -15.27
N ARG A 18 32.33 0.57 -15.84
CA ARG A 18 33.69 0.13 -16.17
C ARG A 18 33.71 -0.35 -17.61
N THR A 19 34.81 -0.11 -18.30
CA THR A 19 34.99 -0.59 -19.67
C THR A 19 36.16 -1.55 -19.71
N TYR A 20 35.92 -2.74 -20.25
CA TYR A 20 36.94 -3.75 -20.53
C TYR A 20 36.88 -4.10 -22.01
N GLY A 21 37.85 -3.60 -22.78
CA GLY A 21 37.83 -3.72 -24.23
C GLY A 21 36.60 -3.00 -24.81
N SER A 22 35.76 -3.75 -25.51
CA SER A 22 34.49 -3.25 -26.08
C SER A 22 33.28 -3.45 -25.16
N ASN A 23 33.46 -4.10 -24.00
CA ASN A 23 32.36 -4.43 -23.10
C ASN A 23 32.24 -3.38 -21.99
N ILE A 24 30.99 -3.02 -21.68
CA ILE A 24 30.64 -2.09 -20.60
C ILE A 24 30.00 -2.91 -19.47
N TYR A 25 30.53 -2.74 -18.26
CA TYR A 25 29.99 -3.29 -17.01
C TYR A 25 29.45 -2.16 -16.16
N LEU A 26 28.32 -2.35 -15.50
CA LEU A 26 27.66 -1.28 -14.77
C LEU A 26 27.21 -1.74 -13.37
N ASP A 27 27.76 -1.13 -12.33
CA ASP A 27 27.24 -1.28 -10.96
C ASP A 27 26.23 -0.15 -10.70
N ILE A 28 25.00 -0.49 -10.30
CA ILE A 28 23.95 0.50 -10.00
C ILE A 28 23.36 0.26 -8.62
N THR A 29 23.07 1.34 -7.91
CA THR A 29 22.26 1.31 -6.69
C THR A 29 20.97 2.09 -6.89
N LEU A 30 19.85 1.43 -6.68
CA LEU A 30 18.49 1.98 -6.84
C LEU A 30 17.83 2.09 -5.47
N GLU A 31 17.02 3.15 -5.30
CA GLU A 31 16.10 3.29 -4.17
C GLU A 31 14.67 3.01 -4.64
N MET A 32 13.94 2.18 -3.90
CA MET A 32 12.54 1.84 -4.17
C MET A 32 11.70 1.88 -2.90
N ASN A 33 10.37 1.81 -3.03
CA ASN A 33 9.49 1.81 -1.86
C ASN A 33 9.77 0.58 -0.95
N PRO A 34 9.98 0.78 0.37
CA PRO A 34 10.26 -0.32 1.31
C PRO A 34 9.13 -1.35 1.46
N ASP A 35 7.91 -1.03 1.03
CA ASP A 35 6.78 -1.96 1.10
C ASP A 35 6.77 -3.01 -0.01
N LEU A 36 7.55 -2.79 -1.09
CA LEU A 36 7.66 -3.73 -2.18
C LEU A 36 8.17 -5.08 -1.67
N SER A 37 7.58 -6.14 -2.20
CA SER A 37 8.09 -7.48 -1.96
C SER A 37 9.47 -7.66 -2.61
N VAL A 38 10.23 -8.63 -2.09
CA VAL A 38 11.50 -9.05 -2.71
C VAL A 38 11.27 -9.43 -4.18
N TYR A 39 10.17 -10.13 -4.46
CA TYR A 39 9.78 -10.51 -5.82
C TYR A 39 9.58 -9.29 -6.74
N GLU A 40 8.76 -8.31 -6.35
CA GLU A 40 8.54 -7.09 -7.15
C GLU A 40 9.84 -6.33 -7.37
N SER A 41 10.70 -6.24 -6.35
CA SER A 41 11.99 -5.55 -6.48
C SER A 41 12.92 -6.25 -7.47
N HIS A 42 12.90 -7.59 -7.53
CA HIS A 42 13.65 -8.36 -8.52
C HIS A 42 13.09 -8.16 -9.93
N GLU A 43 11.78 -8.20 -10.12
CA GLU A 43 11.20 -7.96 -11.46
C GLU A 43 11.56 -6.57 -12.01
N ILE A 44 11.68 -5.56 -11.14
CA ILE A 44 12.13 -4.23 -11.55
C ILE A 44 13.64 -4.24 -11.89
N ALA A 45 14.47 -4.95 -11.12
CA ALA A 45 15.89 -5.10 -11.43
C ALA A 45 16.10 -5.77 -12.80
N ASP A 46 15.39 -6.86 -13.08
CA ASP A 46 15.47 -7.57 -14.36
C ASP A 46 15.08 -6.66 -15.55
N GLN A 47 14.06 -5.81 -15.36
CA GLN A 47 13.66 -4.81 -16.35
C GLN A 47 14.75 -3.75 -16.58
N VAL A 48 15.43 -3.31 -15.51
CA VAL A 48 16.54 -2.36 -15.60
C VAL A 48 17.71 -2.97 -16.37
N GLU A 49 18.09 -4.21 -16.05
CA GLU A 49 19.18 -4.94 -16.70
C GLU A 49 18.89 -5.11 -18.20
N SER A 50 17.71 -5.63 -18.54
CA SER A 50 17.28 -5.84 -19.92
C SER A 50 17.28 -4.52 -20.72
N MET A 51 16.76 -3.44 -20.12
CA MET A 51 16.74 -2.13 -20.77
C MET A 51 18.16 -1.57 -21.01
N LEU A 52 19.09 -1.80 -20.09
CA LEU A 52 20.49 -1.37 -20.22
C LEU A 52 21.25 -2.16 -21.28
N GLU A 53 21.00 -3.47 -21.36
CA GLU A 53 21.55 -4.33 -22.40
C GLU A 53 21.03 -3.87 -23.79
N GLU A 54 19.71 -3.82 -23.97
CA GLU A 54 19.10 -3.58 -25.28
C GLU A 54 19.35 -2.17 -25.81
N ARG A 55 19.21 -1.14 -24.95
CA ARG A 55 19.24 0.25 -25.39
C ARG A 55 20.64 0.86 -25.39
N PHE A 56 21.52 0.37 -24.51
CA PHE A 56 22.83 0.98 -24.28
C PHE A 56 24.00 0.02 -24.52
N GLY A 57 23.74 -1.25 -24.85
CA GLY A 57 24.79 -2.24 -25.12
C GLY A 57 25.65 -2.55 -23.89
N VAL A 58 25.07 -2.42 -22.70
CA VAL A 58 25.74 -2.82 -21.46
C VAL A 58 25.83 -4.33 -21.44
N PHE A 59 27.03 -4.87 -21.25
CA PHE A 59 27.28 -6.31 -21.30
C PHE A 59 26.78 -7.03 -20.04
N ASP A 60 26.94 -6.38 -18.88
CA ASP A 60 26.55 -6.93 -17.59
C ASP A 60 26.27 -5.80 -16.60
N THR A 61 25.24 -5.97 -15.78
CA THR A 61 24.79 -4.95 -14.82
C THR A 61 24.53 -5.60 -13.46
N ASP A 62 25.19 -5.10 -12.43
CA ASP A 62 24.91 -5.46 -11.04
C ASP A 62 23.95 -4.43 -10.42
N VAL A 63 22.71 -4.85 -10.11
CA VAL A 63 21.70 -3.98 -9.49
C VAL A 63 21.60 -4.22 -7.98
N HIS A 64 21.97 -3.22 -7.18
CA HIS A 64 21.73 -3.19 -5.75
C HIS A 64 20.47 -2.37 -5.43
N ILE A 65 19.58 -2.90 -4.59
CA ILE A 65 18.34 -2.22 -4.20
C ILE A 65 18.41 -1.84 -2.72
N GLU A 66 18.10 -0.58 -2.43
CA GLU A 66 17.94 -0.06 -1.09
C GLU A 66 16.52 0.48 -0.85
N PRO A 67 15.99 0.41 0.38
CA PRO A 67 14.71 1.01 0.70
C PRO A 67 14.83 2.54 0.73
N ALA A 68 13.88 3.22 0.08
CA ALA A 68 13.71 4.66 0.21
C ALA A 68 13.31 5.03 1.65
N PRO A 69 13.65 6.25 2.11
CA PRO A 69 13.21 6.74 3.40
C PRO A 69 11.68 6.69 3.54
N ILE A 70 11.21 6.26 4.71
CA ILE A 70 9.77 6.28 5.02
C ILE A 70 9.32 7.75 5.15
N PRO A 71 8.26 8.20 4.43
CA PRO A 71 7.76 9.57 4.53
C PRO A 71 7.34 9.96 5.95
N GLU A 72 7.41 11.25 6.30
CA GLU A 72 6.98 11.74 7.62
C GLU A 72 5.50 11.44 7.93
N ASP A 73 4.64 11.41 6.91
CA ASP A 73 3.22 11.04 7.08
C ASP A 73 3.00 9.57 7.43
N GLU A 74 4.07 8.77 7.42
CA GLU A 74 4.08 7.37 7.78
C GLU A 74 4.68 7.14 9.19
N ILE A 75 4.95 8.22 9.93
CA ILE A 75 5.18 8.19 11.39
C ILE A 75 3.87 7.84 12.09
N LEU A 76 3.96 7.08 13.19
CA LEU A 76 2.82 6.48 13.89
C LEU A 76 1.66 7.46 14.13
N ASP A 77 1.88 8.60 14.78
CA ASP A 77 0.82 9.57 15.08
C ASP A 77 0.13 10.13 13.82
N ASN A 78 0.88 10.32 12.74
CA ASN A 78 0.35 10.81 11.47
C ASN A 78 -0.49 9.74 10.78
N VAL A 79 -0.05 8.48 10.82
CA VAL A 79 -0.82 7.34 10.31
C VAL A 79 -2.15 7.20 11.05
N TYR A 80 -2.17 7.37 12.37
CA TYR A 80 -3.40 7.28 13.16
C TYR A 80 -4.42 8.34 12.71
N LYS A 81 -4.01 9.61 12.60
CA LYS A 81 -4.88 10.70 12.13
C LYS A 81 -5.32 10.48 10.67
N LYS A 82 -4.40 10.05 9.81
CA LYS A 82 -4.67 9.76 8.39
C LYS A 82 -5.72 8.68 8.22
N LEU A 83 -5.56 7.54 8.89
CA LEU A 83 -6.49 6.43 8.76
C LEU A 83 -7.85 6.74 9.38
N LEU A 84 -7.88 7.47 10.49
CA LEU A 84 -9.12 7.98 11.07
C LEU A 84 -9.91 8.84 10.06
N MET A 85 -9.25 9.79 9.41
CA MET A 85 -9.89 10.62 8.39
C MET A 85 -10.39 9.79 7.21
N ARG A 86 -9.63 8.76 6.79
CA ARG A 86 -10.01 7.89 5.68
C ARG A 86 -11.20 6.98 6.00
N GLU A 87 -11.30 6.48 7.23
CA GLU A 87 -12.50 5.77 7.69
C GLU A 87 -13.75 6.64 7.59
N GLN A 88 -13.66 7.89 8.07
CA GLN A 88 -14.76 8.83 7.96
C GLN A 88 -15.17 9.11 6.50
N LEU A 89 -14.20 9.14 5.58
CA LEU A 89 -14.50 9.29 4.15
C LEU A 89 -15.23 8.06 3.60
N ILE A 90 -14.79 6.84 3.93
CA ILE A 90 -15.49 5.61 3.54
C ILE A 90 -16.92 5.61 4.09
N ASP A 91 -17.12 5.97 5.35
CA ASP A 91 -18.44 6.02 5.97
C ASP A 91 -19.38 7.08 5.37
N GLN A 92 -18.81 8.14 4.80
CA GLN A 92 -19.53 9.15 4.02
C GLN A 92 -19.67 8.78 2.53
N GLY A 93 -19.29 7.57 2.12
CA GLY A 93 -19.33 7.13 0.72
C GLY A 93 -18.37 7.88 -0.21
N ASN A 94 -17.37 8.56 0.34
CA ASN A 94 -16.41 9.38 -0.40
C ASN A 94 -15.14 8.61 -0.69
N GLN A 95 -14.54 8.86 -1.87
CA GLN A 95 -13.26 8.29 -2.29
C GLN A 95 -13.16 6.75 -2.21
N LEU A 96 -14.30 6.05 -2.30
CA LEU A 96 -14.34 4.58 -2.19
C LEU A 96 -13.46 3.89 -3.24
N GLU A 97 -13.35 4.46 -4.44
CA GLU A 97 -12.51 3.91 -5.51
C GLU A 97 -11.03 3.83 -5.12
N GLU A 98 -10.54 4.87 -4.44
CA GLU A 98 -9.14 5.01 -4.05
C GLU A 98 -8.84 4.31 -2.73
N LEU A 99 -9.80 4.39 -1.79
CA LEU A 99 -9.63 3.93 -0.42
C LEU A 99 -9.89 2.45 -0.23
N LEU A 100 -10.72 1.82 -1.08
CA LEU A 100 -10.96 0.38 -1.04
C LEU A 100 -9.97 -0.33 -1.97
N ALA A 101 -9.34 -1.38 -1.47
CA ALA A 101 -8.48 -2.23 -2.28
C ALA A 101 -9.29 -3.03 -3.32
N GLU A 102 -8.62 -3.46 -4.38
CA GLU A 102 -9.25 -4.30 -5.41
C GLU A 102 -9.77 -5.63 -4.85
N ASP A 103 -9.08 -6.19 -3.85
CA ASP A 103 -9.45 -7.40 -3.12
C ASP A 103 -10.27 -7.13 -1.85
N PHE A 104 -10.88 -5.94 -1.74
CA PHE A 104 -11.67 -5.56 -0.59
C PHE A 104 -12.84 -6.52 -0.33
N LEU A 105 -12.93 -6.97 0.93
CA LEU A 105 -13.99 -7.82 1.43
C LEU A 105 -14.78 -7.12 2.53
N TYR A 106 -16.08 -7.00 2.34
CA TYR A 106 -17.02 -6.53 3.34
C TYR A 106 -17.88 -7.68 3.87
N ILE A 107 -18.08 -7.73 5.19
CA ILE A 107 -18.96 -8.70 5.85
C ILE A 107 -19.99 -7.95 6.69
N ARG A 108 -21.26 -8.10 6.34
CA ARG A 108 -22.39 -7.53 7.09
C ARG A 108 -22.67 -8.34 8.35
N GLN A 109 -23.50 -7.78 9.23
CA GLN A 109 -23.91 -8.44 10.48
C GLN A 109 -24.64 -9.78 10.29
N ASP A 110 -25.32 -9.96 9.16
CA ASP A 110 -26.03 -11.19 8.82
C ASP A 110 -25.10 -12.25 8.17
N GLY A 111 -23.82 -11.91 7.97
CA GLY A 111 -22.82 -12.77 7.35
C GLY A 111 -22.77 -12.69 5.83
N GLU A 112 -23.58 -11.83 5.20
CA GLU A 112 -23.49 -11.56 3.77
C GLU A 112 -22.13 -10.93 3.44
N GLN A 113 -21.50 -11.42 2.36
CA GLN A 113 -20.19 -10.94 1.91
C GLN A 113 -20.33 -10.14 0.62
N MET A 114 -19.62 -9.02 0.55
CA MET A 114 -19.65 -8.12 -0.59
C MET A 114 -18.23 -7.76 -1.00
N ASN A 115 -18.02 -7.62 -2.31
CA ASN A 115 -16.78 -7.09 -2.86
C ASN A 115 -16.86 -5.55 -2.97
N LYS A 116 -15.77 -4.92 -3.45
CA LYS A 116 -15.67 -3.47 -3.67
C LYS A 116 -16.87 -2.87 -4.42
N GLU A 117 -17.28 -3.45 -5.55
CA GLU A 117 -18.35 -2.89 -6.39
C GLU A 117 -19.74 -3.01 -5.76
N ALA A 118 -20.03 -4.16 -5.14
CA ALA A 118 -21.29 -4.36 -4.43
C ALA A 118 -21.38 -3.41 -3.22
N TYR A 119 -20.31 -3.29 -2.44
CA TYR A 119 -20.26 -2.38 -1.29
C TYR A 119 -20.48 -0.92 -1.71
N LYS A 120 -19.81 -0.46 -2.77
CA LYS A 120 -19.99 0.90 -3.31
C LYS A 120 -21.43 1.21 -3.69
N SER A 121 -22.15 0.22 -4.21
CA SER A 121 -23.52 0.38 -4.69
C SER A 121 -24.55 0.47 -3.55
N GLU A 122 -24.26 -0.18 -2.42
CA GLU A 122 -25.17 -0.27 -1.28
C GLU A 122 -24.75 0.61 -0.08
N LYS A 123 -23.59 1.27 -0.13
CA LYS A 123 -23.09 2.06 0.99
C LYS A 123 -24.05 3.21 1.31
N GLU A 124 -24.70 3.10 2.46
CA GLU A 124 -25.47 4.18 3.06
C GLU A 124 -24.58 5.10 3.90
N LEU A 125 -24.94 6.38 3.92
CA LEU A 125 -24.25 7.40 4.70
C LEU A 125 -24.53 7.17 6.18
N SER A 126 -23.49 7.02 6.99
CA SER A 126 -23.64 6.75 8.41
C SER A 126 -23.23 7.93 9.30
N ALA A 127 -23.66 7.87 10.57
CA ALA A 127 -23.47 8.90 11.57
C ALA A 127 -22.01 8.98 12.07
N ALA A 128 -21.76 9.91 13.00
CA ALA A 128 -20.42 10.17 13.52
C ALA A 128 -19.87 8.98 14.31
N ILE A 129 -18.70 8.50 13.88
CA ILE A 129 -17.95 7.41 14.50
C ILE A 129 -17.57 7.76 15.95
N LYS A 130 -17.77 6.82 16.89
CA LYS A 130 -17.38 6.93 18.31
C LYS A 130 -16.42 5.80 18.71
N ASP A 131 -15.71 6.02 19.81
CA ASP A 131 -14.89 5.00 20.50
C ASP A 131 -13.88 4.26 19.60
N ILE A 132 -13.18 5.03 18.77
CA ILE A 132 -12.23 4.50 17.79
C ILE A 132 -10.97 4.02 18.48
N GLN A 133 -10.62 2.77 18.19
CA GLN A 133 -9.39 2.13 18.62
C GLN A 133 -8.60 1.68 17.40
N ILE A 134 -7.34 2.09 17.34
CA ILE A 134 -6.41 1.68 16.27
C ILE A 134 -5.33 0.81 16.89
N THR A 135 -5.25 -0.44 16.44
CA THR A 135 -4.22 -1.40 16.83
C THR A 135 -3.25 -1.62 15.68
N SER A 136 -1.95 -1.43 15.95
CA SER A 136 -0.91 -1.69 14.96
C SER A 136 -0.56 -3.19 14.91
N ILE A 137 -0.93 -3.86 13.82
CA ILE A 137 -0.55 -5.27 13.57
C ILE A 137 0.89 -5.35 13.05
N SER A 138 1.24 -4.48 12.10
CA SER A 138 2.59 -4.35 11.54
C SER A 138 2.85 -2.91 11.13
N GLN A 139 4.05 -2.58 10.63
CA GLN A 139 4.32 -1.25 10.07
C GLN A 139 3.33 -0.88 8.96
N LYS A 140 2.97 -1.84 8.10
CA LYS A 140 2.09 -1.68 6.94
C LYS A 140 0.66 -2.20 7.14
N THR A 141 0.26 -2.56 8.37
CA THR A 141 -1.09 -3.08 8.62
C THR A 141 -1.63 -2.55 9.95
N LYS A 142 -2.79 -1.92 9.90
CA LYS A 142 -3.51 -1.40 11.06
C LYS A 142 -4.91 -2.03 11.11
N LEU A 143 -5.33 -2.36 12.32
CA LEU A 143 -6.69 -2.75 12.63
C LEU A 143 -7.38 -1.55 13.26
N ILE A 144 -8.56 -1.19 12.77
CA ILE A 144 -9.38 -0.12 13.32
C ILE A 144 -10.68 -0.74 13.78
N CYS A 145 -11.02 -0.51 15.04
CA CYS A 145 -12.29 -0.93 15.61
C CYS A 145 -13.02 0.30 16.16
N TYR A 146 -14.32 0.40 15.91
CA TYR A 146 -15.15 1.48 16.44
C TYR A 146 -16.59 1.03 16.62
N GLU A 147 -17.38 1.83 17.33
CA GLU A 147 -18.78 1.55 17.60
C GLU A 147 -19.68 2.63 17.01
N LEU A 148 -20.76 2.18 16.36
CA LEU A 148 -21.76 3.03 15.72
C LEU A 148 -23.13 2.37 15.88
N ASP A 149 -24.08 3.05 16.51
CA ASP A 149 -25.46 2.56 16.70
C ASP A 149 -25.58 1.12 17.28
N GLY A 150 -24.67 0.75 18.19
CA GLY A 150 -24.62 -0.58 18.80
C GLY A 150 -23.99 -1.67 17.92
N ILE A 151 -23.40 -1.26 16.79
CA ILE A 151 -22.66 -2.08 15.84
C ILE A 151 -21.18 -1.82 16.04
N VAL A 152 -20.41 -2.89 16.20
CA VAL A 152 -18.95 -2.83 16.18
C VAL A 152 -18.49 -2.98 14.74
N HIS A 153 -17.79 -1.97 14.24
CA HIS A 153 -17.14 -2.00 12.95
C HIS A 153 -15.66 -2.35 13.13
N THR A 154 -15.16 -3.25 12.29
CA THR A 154 -13.77 -3.70 12.30
C THR A 154 -13.19 -3.61 10.89
N SER A 155 -12.21 -2.73 10.70
CA SER A 155 -11.50 -2.54 9.44
C SER A 155 -10.05 -2.97 9.51
N ILE A 156 -9.53 -3.53 8.42
CA ILE A 156 -8.10 -3.75 8.23
C ILE A 156 -7.61 -2.84 7.10
N TRP A 157 -6.68 -1.96 7.46
CA TRP A 157 -5.96 -1.12 6.52
C TRP A 157 -4.59 -1.72 6.24
N ARG A 158 -4.22 -1.81 4.97
CA ARG A 158 -2.90 -2.26 4.53
C ARG A 158 -2.27 -1.23 3.60
N ARG A 159 -0.96 -1.02 3.78
CA ARG A 159 -0.14 -0.17 2.90
C ARG A 159 0.62 -1.04 1.91
N HIS A 160 0.49 -0.71 0.63
CA HIS A 160 1.29 -1.26 -0.48
C HIS A 160 1.62 -0.10 -1.43
N GLU A 161 2.47 0.83 -1.00
CA GLU A 161 2.64 2.19 -1.56
C GLU A 161 1.61 3.21 -1.07
N THR A 162 0.31 2.87 -1.04
CA THR A 162 -0.75 3.68 -0.43
C THR A 162 -1.56 2.87 0.58
N TRP A 163 -2.17 3.51 1.57
CA TRP A 163 -3.06 2.85 2.52
C TRP A 163 -4.44 2.63 1.90
N GLN A 164 -4.88 1.38 1.86
CA GLN A 164 -6.22 1.00 1.43
C GLN A 164 -6.87 0.10 2.47
N ASN A 165 -8.19 0.18 2.58
CA ASN A 165 -8.99 -0.73 3.36
C ASN A 165 -9.15 -2.01 2.54
N ILE A 166 -8.69 -3.14 3.09
CA ILE A 166 -8.77 -4.46 2.46
C ILE A 166 -9.91 -5.30 3.03
N PHE A 167 -10.45 -4.91 4.18
CA PHE A 167 -11.45 -5.69 4.88
C PHE A 167 -12.25 -4.82 5.84
N HIS A 168 -13.57 -4.96 5.82
CA HIS A 168 -14.44 -4.33 6.81
C HIS A 168 -15.55 -5.29 7.24
N GLN A 169 -15.79 -5.39 8.55
CA GLN A 169 -16.86 -6.22 9.10
C GLN A 169 -17.71 -5.46 10.11
N GLU A 170 -19.02 -5.68 10.02
CA GLU A 170 -19.98 -5.25 11.02
C GLU A 170 -20.33 -6.41 11.96
N THR A 171 -20.29 -6.17 13.26
CA THR A 171 -20.65 -7.15 14.28
C THR A 171 -21.63 -6.52 15.26
N LYS A 172 -22.81 -7.12 15.40
CA LYS A 172 -23.79 -6.67 16.39
C LYS A 172 -23.23 -6.91 17.79
N LYS A 173 -23.22 -5.86 18.62
CA LYS A 173 -22.86 -6.00 20.03
C LYS A 173 -24.05 -6.63 20.76
N GLU A 174 -23.88 -7.86 21.25
CA GLU A 174 -24.85 -8.42 22.20
C GLU A 174 -24.61 -7.79 23.56
N ASP A 175 -25.67 -7.22 24.15
CA ASP A 175 -25.67 -6.88 25.56
C ASP A 175 -25.51 -8.18 26.34
N LYS A 176 -24.33 -8.40 26.94
CA LYS A 176 -24.16 -9.49 27.91
C LYS A 176 -25.10 -9.20 29.08
N GLN A 177 -26.19 -9.97 29.16
CA GLN A 177 -27.01 -10.12 30.36
C GLN A 177 -26.17 -10.58 31.55
#